data_AF-A0A2U2EF09-F1
#
_entry.id   AF-A0A2U2EF09-F1
#
_cell.length_a   1.000
_cell.length_b   1.000
_cell.length_c   1.000
_cell.angle_alpha   90.00
_cell.angle_beta   90.00
_cell.angle_gamma   90.00
#
_symmetry.space_group_name_H-M   'P 1'
#
loop_
_entity.id
_entity.type
_entity.pdbx_description
1 polymer ?
#
loop_
_entity_poly.entity_id
_entity_poly.type
_entity_poly.pdbx_seq_one_letter_code
_entity_poly.pdbx_strand_id
1 'polypeptide(L)'
;MKKRTNLLALVLSFTAITFTLFGCSSDTGQKKSIAAPGSAPEAGGGAESSGTGTDQILADESINEQVLVDQDGIKITATEYVTDSIWGDGIKLLVENNSAKDYTIGCDALIVNDYMITDLFSADVAAGKKSNEVMYLSSTELKAAGIDTVGQIEMYFHAYDSNWDNLFKNVYSKLETSEFANMDTTPNDEGQELYNANGVRIVGKTVDENSFWGTAILLYIENTSGQNVGINVDNMSINGYMMTPLFSTTVYDGKKSIDDITIMSSDLEANGITSVDQVELKFHIYNAESYDTIADSDAITFTAQ
;
A
#
# COMPACT_ATOMS: atom_id res chain seq x y z
N MET A 1 6.69 42.59 31.14
CA MET A 1 6.20 42.44 29.76
C MET A 1 7.03 41.36 29.07
N LYS A 2 6.49 40.15 28.93
CA LYS A 2 7.03 39.10 28.07
C LYS A 2 5.85 38.50 27.34
N LYS A 3 5.66 38.86 26.06
CA LYS A 3 4.73 38.15 25.19
C LYS A 3 5.57 37.31 24.23
N ARG A 4 5.37 36.00 24.39
CA ARG A 4 5.99 34.93 23.63
C ARG A 4 5.56 35.05 22.16
N THR A 5 6.53 34.92 21.26
CA THR A 5 6.32 34.69 19.84
C THR A 5 5.65 33.33 19.68
N ASN A 6 4.45 33.32 19.10
CA ASN A 6 3.80 32.10 18.65
C ASN A 6 4.52 31.64 17.37
N LEU A 7 5.36 30.62 17.49
CA LEU A 7 5.78 29.83 16.34
C LEU A 7 4.55 28.98 15.95
N LEU A 8 3.98 29.21 14.77
CA LEU A 8 3.05 28.26 14.17
C LEU A 8 3.84 26.97 13.93
N ALA A 9 3.62 25.96 14.77
CA ALA A 9 3.92 24.58 14.41
C ALA A 9 2.85 24.17 13.39
N LEU A 10 3.24 24.14 12.12
CA LEU A 10 2.45 23.51 11.06
C LEU A 10 2.51 22.00 11.32
N VAL A 11 1.61 21.49 12.16
CA VAL A 11 1.35 20.05 12.25
C VAL A 11 0.56 19.69 11.00
N LEU A 12 1.29 19.34 9.94
CA LEU A 12 0.73 18.58 8.82
C LEU A 12 0.44 17.18 9.37
N SER A 13 -0.72 17.01 9.99
CA SER A 13 -1.31 15.69 10.18
C SER A 13 -1.76 15.19 8.80
N PHE A 14 -0.80 14.76 8.00
CA PHE A 14 -1.06 13.78 6.95
C PHE A 14 -1.46 12.49 7.68
N THR A 15 -2.74 12.33 8.00
CA THR A 15 -3.32 10.99 7.76
C THR A 15 -2.97 10.70 6.32
N ALA A 16 -2.11 9.72 6.11
CA ALA A 16 -1.52 9.36 4.84
C ALA A 16 -2.65 9.05 3.85
N ILE A 17 -3.13 10.07 3.14
CA ILE A 17 -3.73 9.89 1.85
C ILE A 17 -2.53 9.68 0.93
N THR A 18 -1.99 8.47 0.94
CA THR A 18 -1.23 7.95 -0.19
C THR A 18 -2.22 7.87 -1.33
N PHE A 19 -2.36 8.97 -2.08
CA PHE A 19 -2.83 8.88 -3.46
C PHE A 19 -1.70 8.23 -4.27
N THR A 20 -1.42 6.96 -4.02
CA THR A 20 -0.89 6.06 -5.04
C THR A 20 -2.07 5.80 -5.97
N LEU A 21 -2.40 6.81 -6.78
CA LEU A 21 -3.09 6.55 -8.02
C LEU A 21 -2.11 5.67 -8.82
N PHE A 22 -2.21 4.36 -8.66
CA PHE A 22 -1.76 3.39 -9.63
C PHE A 22 -2.54 3.74 -10.91
N GLY A 23 -2.02 4.73 -11.64
CA GLY A 23 -2.59 5.14 -12.90
C GLY A 23 -2.65 3.90 -13.76
N CYS A 24 -3.81 3.64 -14.37
CA CYS A 24 -3.95 2.65 -15.41
C CYS A 24 -3.04 3.03 -16.59
N SER A 25 -1.74 2.79 -16.46
CA SER A 25 -0.81 2.82 -17.56
C SER A 25 -0.96 1.47 -18.26
N SER A 26 -1.34 1.52 -19.52
CA SER A 26 -1.21 0.38 -20.42
C SER A 26 0.24 -0.10 -20.35
N ASP A 27 0.42 -1.39 -20.07
CA ASP A 27 1.70 -2.11 -20.00
C ASP A 27 2.42 -2.03 -21.37
N THR A 28 3.03 -0.89 -21.68
CA THR A 28 3.63 -0.59 -23.00
C THR A 28 5.14 -0.38 -22.94
N GLY A 29 5.74 -0.42 -21.74
CA GLY A 29 7.18 -0.26 -21.54
C GLY A 29 7.80 -1.47 -20.83
N GLN A 30 8.95 -1.92 -21.31
CA GLN A 30 9.72 -2.97 -20.63
C GLN A 30 10.30 -2.38 -19.34
N LYS A 31 9.87 -2.89 -18.17
CA LYS A 31 10.39 -2.47 -16.86
C LYS A 31 11.82 -2.98 -16.68
N LYS A 32 12.69 -2.16 -16.10
CA LYS A 32 14.06 -2.54 -15.77
C LYS A 32 14.11 -3.32 -14.47
N SER A 33 14.94 -4.35 -14.41
CA SER A 33 15.26 -5.08 -13.19
C SER A 33 16.24 -4.30 -12.32
N ILE A 34 16.20 -4.50 -11.00
CA ILE A 34 17.15 -3.87 -10.08
C ILE A 34 18.27 -4.87 -9.74
N ALA A 35 19.53 -4.42 -9.82
CA ALA A 35 20.70 -5.22 -9.50
C ALA A 35 21.76 -4.42 -8.72
N ALA A 36 22.58 -5.13 -7.93
CA ALA A 36 23.72 -4.51 -7.23
C ALA A 36 24.75 -3.94 -8.23
N PRO A 37 25.44 -2.83 -7.91
CA PRO A 37 26.42 -2.21 -8.80
C PRO A 37 27.56 -3.18 -9.18
N GLY A 38 27.87 -3.25 -10.48
CA GLY A 38 28.94 -4.12 -11.00
C GLY A 38 28.52 -5.58 -11.25
N SER A 39 27.25 -5.91 -11.01
CA SER A 39 26.66 -7.18 -11.46
C SER A 39 26.50 -7.13 -12.98
N ALA A 40 27.06 -8.11 -13.69
CA ALA A 40 26.82 -8.25 -15.13
C ALA A 40 25.33 -8.56 -15.36
N PRO A 41 24.73 -8.11 -16.48
CA PRO A 41 23.38 -8.53 -16.82
C PRO A 41 23.38 -10.06 -16.93
N GLU A 42 22.70 -10.72 -15.99
CA GLU A 42 22.33 -12.11 -16.22
C GLU A 42 21.34 -12.09 -17.38
N ALA A 43 21.73 -12.75 -18.48
CA ALA A 43 20.79 -13.10 -19.52
C ALA A 43 19.80 -14.10 -18.91
N GLY A 44 18.77 -13.58 -18.24
CA GLY A 44 17.63 -14.33 -17.77
C GLY A 44 16.92 -14.91 -18.98
N GLY A 45 17.26 -16.16 -19.31
CA GLY A 45 16.48 -16.96 -20.23
C GLY A 45 15.10 -17.17 -19.60
N GLY A 46 14.13 -16.35 -20.03
CA GLY A 46 12.73 -16.56 -19.73
C GLY A 46 12.32 -17.93 -20.25
N ALA A 47 12.25 -18.91 -19.36
CA ALA A 47 11.49 -20.10 -19.61
C ALA A 47 10.03 -19.70 -19.44
N GLU A 48 9.32 -19.52 -20.56
CA GLU A 48 7.87 -19.56 -20.56
C GLU A 48 7.43 -20.92 -20.00
N SER A 49 7.03 -20.92 -18.74
CA SER A 49 6.22 -22.00 -18.20
C SER A 49 4.86 -21.89 -18.86
N SER A 50 4.66 -22.65 -19.93
CA SER A 50 3.33 -22.94 -20.45
C SER A 50 2.64 -23.88 -19.47
N GLY A 51 2.15 -23.30 -18.39
CA GLY A 51 1.17 -23.94 -17.51
C GLY A 51 -0.07 -24.23 -18.35
N THR A 52 -0.28 -25.49 -18.67
CA THR A 52 -1.54 -25.97 -19.24
C THR A 52 -2.64 -25.66 -18.22
N GLY A 53 -3.45 -24.64 -18.51
CA GLY A 53 -4.66 -24.33 -17.77
C GLY A 53 -5.57 -25.56 -17.76
N THR A 54 -5.62 -26.22 -16.62
CA THR A 54 -6.82 -26.96 -16.25
C THR A 54 -7.82 -25.92 -15.79
N ASP A 55 -8.91 -25.75 -16.54
CA ASP A 55 -10.15 -25.12 -16.06
C ASP A 55 -10.60 -25.90 -14.82
N GLN A 56 -10.01 -25.58 -13.67
CA GLN A 56 -10.70 -25.79 -12.41
C GLN A 56 -11.71 -24.67 -12.34
N ILE A 57 -12.98 -25.07 -12.30
CA ILE A 57 -14.06 -24.21 -11.86
C ILE A 57 -13.66 -23.81 -10.44
N LEU A 58 -13.04 -22.64 -10.28
CA LEU A 58 -12.90 -22.00 -8.98
C LEU A 58 -14.33 -21.88 -8.47
N ALA A 59 -14.58 -22.46 -7.29
CA ALA A 59 -15.81 -22.13 -6.60
C ALA A 59 -15.80 -20.61 -6.41
N ASP A 60 -16.94 -19.95 -6.65
CA ASP A 60 -17.04 -18.50 -6.43
C ASP A 60 -16.57 -18.20 -5.00
N GLU A 61 -15.50 -17.39 -4.87
CA GLU A 61 -15.00 -16.95 -3.57
C GLU A 61 -16.15 -16.30 -2.79
N SER A 62 -16.28 -16.66 -1.52
CA SER A 62 -17.41 -16.26 -0.70
C SER A 62 -16.97 -15.94 0.72
N ILE A 63 -17.84 -15.24 1.46
CA ILE A 63 -17.66 -14.97 2.88
C ILE A 63 -18.91 -15.37 3.64
N ASN A 64 -18.77 -15.67 4.93
CA ASN A 64 -19.91 -15.70 5.82
C ASN A 64 -20.28 -14.27 6.22
N GLU A 65 -21.58 -13.96 6.20
CA GLU A 65 -22.07 -12.68 6.72
C GLU A 65 -21.64 -12.52 8.18
N GLN A 66 -21.03 -11.38 8.50
CA GLN A 66 -20.58 -11.09 9.85
C GLN A 66 -20.56 -9.59 10.17
N VAL A 67 -20.76 -9.27 11.44
CA VAL A 67 -20.63 -7.89 11.94
C VAL A 67 -19.16 -7.60 12.20
N LEU A 68 -18.63 -6.62 11.48
CA LEU A 68 -17.23 -6.18 11.59
C LEU A 68 -17.05 -5.10 12.65
N VAL A 69 -18.01 -4.19 12.78
CA VAL A 69 -18.02 -3.11 13.78
C VAL A 69 -19.42 -3.00 14.36
N ASP A 70 -19.52 -2.87 15.67
CA ASP A 70 -20.74 -2.46 16.38
C ASP A 70 -20.32 -1.61 17.59
N GLN A 71 -20.11 -0.33 17.33
CA GLN A 71 -19.51 0.60 18.29
C GLN A 71 -20.08 2.01 18.11
N ASP A 72 -20.39 2.69 19.22
CA ASP A 72 -20.78 4.11 19.28
C ASP A 72 -21.95 4.49 18.34
N GLY A 73 -22.84 3.53 18.08
CA GLY A 73 -24.00 3.71 17.21
C GLY A 73 -23.71 3.49 15.73
N ILE A 74 -22.48 3.18 15.33
CA ILE A 74 -22.14 2.72 13.98
C ILE A 74 -22.06 1.20 13.98
N LYS A 75 -22.72 0.57 13.00
CA LYS A 75 -22.61 -0.86 12.76
C LYS A 75 -22.22 -1.11 11.30
N ILE A 76 -21.20 -1.94 11.09
CA ILE A 76 -20.72 -2.35 9.77
C ILE A 76 -20.83 -3.87 9.67
N THR A 77 -21.54 -4.36 8.67
CA THR A 77 -21.72 -5.81 8.43
C THR A 77 -21.20 -6.15 7.05
N ALA A 78 -20.26 -7.09 6.95
CA ALA A 78 -19.88 -7.68 5.66
C ALA A 78 -20.91 -8.72 5.27
N THR A 79 -21.47 -8.61 4.07
CA THR A 79 -22.62 -9.42 3.65
C THR A 79 -22.29 -10.37 2.51
N GLU A 80 -21.38 -9.99 1.61
CA GLU A 80 -21.09 -10.77 0.40
C GLU A 80 -19.70 -10.42 -0.15
N TYR A 81 -19.03 -11.42 -0.72
CA TYR A 81 -17.84 -11.25 -1.56
C TYR A 81 -18.30 -11.06 -2.99
N VAL A 82 -17.79 -10.06 -3.68
CA VAL A 82 -18.19 -9.74 -5.05
C VAL A 82 -16.99 -9.55 -5.95
N THR A 83 -17.13 -9.97 -7.20
CA THR A 83 -16.16 -9.71 -8.27
C THR A 83 -16.84 -8.87 -9.34
N ASP A 84 -16.40 -7.63 -9.49
CA ASP A 84 -16.87 -6.69 -10.51
C ASP A 84 -15.93 -6.69 -11.73
N SER A 85 -16.50 -6.64 -12.93
CA SER A 85 -15.72 -6.67 -14.18
C SER A 85 -14.77 -5.48 -14.40
N ILE A 86 -15.01 -4.36 -13.71
CA ILE A 86 -14.24 -3.12 -13.84
C ILE A 86 -13.32 -2.95 -12.64
N TRP A 87 -13.85 -3.19 -11.43
CA TRP A 87 -13.15 -2.90 -10.17
C TRP A 87 -12.47 -4.11 -9.54
N GLY A 88 -12.73 -5.32 -10.06
CA GLY A 88 -12.22 -6.56 -9.50
C GLY A 88 -12.94 -6.96 -8.21
N ASP A 89 -12.21 -7.61 -7.33
CA ASP A 89 -12.76 -8.16 -6.09
C ASP A 89 -13.09 -7.09 -5.04
N GLY A 90 -14.11 -7.36 -4.24
CA GLY A 90 -14.57 -6.46 -3.21
C GLY A 90 -15.51 -7.10 -2.20
N ILE A 91 -15.72 -6.41 -1.09
CA ILE A 91 -16.60 -6.84 -0.01
C ILE A 91 -17.79 -5.90 0.07
N LYS A 92 -19.01 -6.42 -0.07
CA LYS A 92 -20.23 -5.67 0.19
C LYS A 92 -20.39 -5.46 1.69
N LEU A 93 -20.59 -4.19 2.06
CA LEU A 93 -20.76 -3.73 3.43
C LEU A 93 -22.13 -3.07 3.58
N LEU A 94 -22.89 -3.49 4.59
CA LEU A 94 -24.00 -2.73 5.12
C LEU A 94 -23.49 -1.84 6.26
N VAL A 95 -23.50 -0.53 6.02
CA VAL A 95 -23.10 0.48 7.01
C VAL A 95 -24.36 1.12 7.59
N GLU A 96 -24.55 1.02 8.90
CA GLU A 96 -25.69 1.55 9.63
C GLU A 96 -25.22 2.62 10.61
N ASN A 97 -25.74 3.84 10.48
CA ASN A 97 -25.52 4.90 11.44
C ASN A 97 -26.78 5.07 12.29
N ASN A 98 -26.80 4.44 13.47
CA ASN A 98 -27.87 4.52 14.45
C ASN A 98 -27.67 5.67 15.45
N SER A 99 -26.67 6.53 15.24
CA SER A 99 -26.39 7.69 16.08
C SER A 99 -27.29 8.89 15.72
N ALA A 100 -27.09 10.00 16.43
CA ALA A 100 -27.80 11.26 16.20
C ALA A 100 -27.03 12.26 15.30
N LYS A 101 -25.85 11.89 14.79
CA LYS A 101 -25.02 12.73 13.91
C LYS A 101 -24.73 12.02 12.60
N ASP A 102 -24.43 12.80 11.57
CA ASP A 102 -23.92 12.29 10.30
C ASP A 102 -22.44 11.94 10.47
N TYR A 103 -22.00 10.83 9.87
CA TYR A 103 -20.63 10.36 9.92
C TYR A 103 -20.17 9.88 8.55
N THR A 104 -18.90 10.13 8.25
CA THR A 104 -18.16 9.47 7.17
C THR A 104 -17.40 8.30 7.78
N ILE A 105 -17.55 7.12 7.18
CA ILE A 105 -16.87 5.88 7.59
C ILE A 105 -15.83 5.56 6.51
N GLY A 106 -14.62 5.18 6.92
CA GLY A 106 -13.55 4.77 6.04
C GLY A 106 -12.65 3.71 6.68
N CYS A 107 -11.56 3.38 5.99
CA CYS A 107 -10.53 2.47 6.47
C CYS A 107 -9.23 3.25 6.73
N ASP A 108 -8.57 2.99 7.86
CA ASP A 108 -7.21 3.44 8.16
C ASP A 108 -6.16 2.48 7.56
N ALA A 109 -6.52 1.19 7.43
CA ALA A 109 -5.69 0.17 6.79
C ALA A 109 -6.54 -1.02 6.33
N LEU A 110 -6.26 -1.50 5.12
CA LEU A 110 -6.79 -2.73 4.56
C LEU A 110 -5.63 -3.68 4.28
N ILE A 111 -5.75 -4.92 4.75
CA ILE A 111 -4.72 -5.94 4.59
C ILE A 111 -5.36 -7.18 3.99
N VAL A 112 -4.80 -7.68 2.89
CA VAL A 112 -5.24 -8.89 2.20
C VAL A 112 -4.10 -9.89 2.20
N ASN A 113 -4.31 -11.09 2.73
CA ASN A 113 -3.27 -12.13 2.85
C ASN A 113 -1.93 -11.58 3.43
N ASP A 114 -2.01 -10.78 4.49
CA ASP A 114 -0.88 -10.09 5.13
C ASP A 114 -0.17 -9.00 4.31
N TYR A 115 -0.68 -8.63 3.13
CA TYR A 115 -0.23 -7.45 2.38
C TYR A 115 -1.13 -6.26 2.66
N MET A 116 -0.54 -5.12 3.01
CA MET A 116 -1.23 -3.82 3.03
C MET A 116 -1.65 -3.49 1.59
N ILE A 117 -2.93 -3.23 1.40
CA ILE A 117 -3.56 -2.88 0.12
C ILE A 117 -4.29 -1.56 0.31
N THR A 118 -4.26 -0.70 -0.71
CA THR A 118 -5.05 0.52 -0.77
C THR A 118 -6.53 0.17 -0.80
N ASP A 119 -7.29 0.68 0.17
CA ASP A 119 -8.74 0.61 0.12
C ASP A 119 -9.32 1.72 -0.74
N LEU A 120 -10.42 1.39 -1.43
CA LEU A 120 -11.23 2.35 -2.16
C LEU A 120 -12.60 2.47 -1.48
N PHE A 121 -12.61 2.80 -0.18
CA PHE A 121 -13.82 2.82 0.64
C PHE A 121 -14.03 4.13 1.39
N SER A 122 -15.20 4.72 1.18
CA SER A 122 -15.71 5.84 1.96
C SER A 122 -17.23 5.84 1.92
N ALA A 123 -17.87 5.98 3.08
CA ALA A 123 -19.32 5.92 3.20
C ALA A 123 -19.84 7.10 4.03
N ASP A 124 -20.56 8.02 3.39
CA ASP A 124 -21.26 9.11 4.07
C ASP A 124 -22.65 8.62 4.50
N VAL A 125 -22.85 8.42 5.80
CA VAL A 125 -24.10 7.89 6.34
C VAL A 125 -24.72 8.88 7.32
N ALA A 126 -25.86 9.45 6.93
CA ALA A 126 -26.61 10.37 7.77
C ALA A 126 -27.19 9.70 9.01
N ALA A 127 -27.50 10.50 10.04
CA ALA A 127 -28.06 10.04 11.30
C ALA A 127 -29.34 9.19 11.11
N GLY A 128 -29.37 8.01 11.72
CA GLY A 128 -30.48 7.05 11.62
C GLY A 128 -30.65 6.41 10.23
N LYS A 129 -29.64 6.47 9.35
CA LYS A 129 -29.68 5.91 7.98
C LYS A 129 -28.73 4.72 7.83
N LYS A 130 -28.86 4.07 6.68
CA LYS A 130 -28.01 2.95 6.25
C LYS A 130 -27.53 3.19 4.82
N SER A 131 -26.36 2.68 4.49
CA SER A 131 -25.84 2.60 3.13
C SER A 131 -25.36 1.19 2.81
N ASN A 132 -25.46 0.79 1.55
CA ASN A 132 -24.83 -0.42 1.03
C ASN A 132 -23.63 0.03 0.19
N GLU A 133 -22.45 -0.39 0.59
CA GLU A 133 -21.19 -0.02 -0.04
C GLU A 133 -20.45 -1.27 -0.53
N VAL A 134 -19.47 -1.07 -1.39
CA VAL A 134 -18.49 -2.10 -1.73
C VAL A 134 -17.11 -1.55 -1.41
N MET A 135 -16.39 -2.21 -0.53
CA MET A 135 -14.96 -1.98 -0.32
C MET A 135 -14.21 -2.82 -1.35
N TYR A 136 -13.77 -2.19 -2.43
CA TYR A 136 -12.97 -2.87 -3.45
C TYR A 136 -11.52 -3.06 -2.98
N LEU A 137 -10.95 -4.19 -3.38
CA LEU A 137 -9.56 -4.54 -3.17
C LEU A 137 -8.80 -4.14 -4.44
N SER A 138 -7.76 -3.32 -4.31
CA SER A 138 -7.00 -2.82 -5.47
C SER A 138 -6.42 -3.99 -6.28
N SER A 139 -7.01 -4.27 -7.46
CA SER A 139 -6.58 -5.40 -8.29
C SER A 139 -5.14 -5.25 -8.78
N THR A 140 -4.66 -4.02 -8.96
CA THR A 140 -3.28 -3.74 -9.34
C THR A 140 -2.31 -4.14 -8.23
N GLU A 141 -2.63 -3.83 -6.97
CA GLU A 141 -1.78 -4.18 -5.84
C GLU A 141 -1.89 -5.66 -5.47
N LEU A 142 -3.07 -6.29 -5.59
CA LEU A 142 -3.20 -7.75 -5.44
C LEU A 142 -2.29 -8.48 -6.43
N LYS A 143 -2.34 -8.09 -7.71
CA LYS A 143 -1.44 -8.63 -8.73
C LYS A 143 0.03 -8.37 -8.41
N ALA A 144 0.36 -7.17 -7.93
CA ALA A 144 1.74 -6.83 -7.56
C ALA A 144 2.23 -7.61 -6.34
N ALA A 145 1.34 -7.93 -5.41
CA ALA A 145 1.59 -8.80 -4.25
C ALA A 145 1.64 -10.29 -4.62
N GLY A 146 1.24 -10.66 -5.83
CA GLY A 146 1.13 -12.06 -6.25
C GLY A 146 -0.02 -12.80 -5.57
N ILE A 147 -1.11 -12.09 -5.28
CA ILE A 147 -2.32 -12.64 -4.68
C ILE A 147 -3.33 -12.87 -5.81
N ASP A 148 -3.57 -14.13 -6.12
CA ASP A 148 -4.64 -14.59 -7.03
C ASP A 148 -5.83 -15.14 -6.23
N THR A 149 -5.60 -15.68 -5.03
CA THR A 149 -6.62 -16.26 -4.14
C THR A 149 -6.71 -15.48 -2.84
N VAL A 150 -7.83 -14.78 -2.63
CA VAL A 150 -8.04 -13.95 -1.43
C VAL A 150 -8.60 -14.82 -0.30
N GLY A 151 -7.81 -15.03 0.75
CA GLY A 151 -8.20 -15.89 1.88
C GLY A 151 -8.58 -15.15 3.14
N GLN A 152 -7.86 -14.07 3.45
CA GLN A 152 -8.14 -13.23 4.62
C GLN A 152 -8.09 -11.76 4.28
N ILE A 153 -8.93 -11.01 4.97
CA ILE A 153 -9.02 -9.56 4.88
C ILE A 153 -9.05 -9.02 6.31
N GLU A 154 -8.10 -8.17 6.66
CA GLU A 154 -8.09 -7.41 7.90
C GLU A 154 -8.36 -5.94 7.60
N MET A 155 -9.22 -5.32 8.40
CA MET A 155 -9.66 -3.93 8.22
C MET A 155 -9.51 -3.17 9.52
N TYR A 156 -9.09 -1.92 9.42
CA TYR A 156 -8.99 -0.99 10.55
C TYR A 156 -9.90 0.20 10.27
N PHE A 157 -11.13 0.17 10.78
CA PHE A 157 -12.13 1.19 10.46
C PHE A 157 -11.94 2.48 11.26
N HIS A 158 -12.29 3.61 10.65
CA HIS A 158 -12.53 4.88 11.32
C HIS A 158 -13.92 5.44 10.99
N ALA A 159 -14.38 6.35 11.83
CA ALA A 159 -15.53 7.20 11.54
C ALA A 159 -15.27 8.62 12.05
N TYR A 160 -15.59 9.64 11.25
CA TYR A 160 -15.42 11.04 11.62
C TYR A 160 -16.62 11.90 11.20
N ASP A 161 -16.87 12.98 11.94
CA ASP A 161 -17.93 13.94 11.62
C ASP A 161 -17.45 15.05 10.67
N SER A 162 -18.33 15.95 10.24
CA SER A 162 -17.99 17.02 9.28
C SER A 162 -16.93 18.02 9.74
N ASN A 163 -16.53 18.01 11.02
CA ASN A 163 -15.41 18.78 11.54
C ASN A 163 -14.09 17.99 11.53
N TRP A 164 -14.07 16.78 10.97
CA TRP A 164 -12.97 15.83 11.00
C TRP A 164 -12.65 15.29 12.40
N ASP A 165 -13.58 15.47 13.34
CA ASP A 165 -13.50 14.88 14.68
C ASP A 165 -13.85 13.40 14.59
N ASN A 166 -12.92 12.56 15.05
CA ASN A 166 -13.10 11.11 14.99
C ASN A 166 -14.05 10.66 16.09
N LEU A 167 -15.04 9.88 15.71
CA LEU A 167 -15.83 9.06 16.64
C LEU A 167 -14.98 7.89 17.15
N PHE A 168 -14.34 7.18 16.22
CA PHE A 168 -13.35 6.14 16.49
C PHE A 168 -12.34 6.07 15.35
N LYS A 169 -11.19 5.43 15.61
CA LYS A 169 -10.09 5.17 14.67
C LYS A 169 -9.48 3.81 14.96
N ASN A 170 -8.86 3.20 13.96
CA ASN A 170 -8.14 1.94 14.05
C ASN A 170 -8.96 0.80 14.69
N VAL A 171 -10.27 0.75 14.44
CA VAL A 171 -11.12 -0.34 14.94
C VAL A 171 -10.90 -1.57 14.08
N TYR A 172 -10.18 -2.54 14.65
CA TYR A 172 -9.78 -3.77 13.97
C TYR A 172 -10.96 -4.73 13.73
N SER A 173 -10.95 -5.37 12.56
CA SER A 173 -11.81 -6.49 12.23
C SER A 173 -11.13 -7.46 11.26
N LYS A 174 -11.46 -8.75 11.37
CA LYS A 174 -10.93 -9.81 10.49
C LYS A 174 -12.08 -10.54 9.80
N LEU A 175 -11.94 -10.74 8.50
CA LEU A 175 -12.82 -11.49 7.64
C LEU A 175 -12.04 -12.62 6.97
N GLU A 176 -12.57 -13.84 7.04
CA GLU A 176 -12.03 -15.00 6.34
C GLU A 176 -12.97 -15.38 5.20
N THR A 177 -12.42 -15.62 4.02
CA THR A 177 -13.17 -16.12 2.86
C THR A 177 -13.27 -17.64 2.91
N SER A 178 -14.04 -18.22 1.98
CA SER A 178 -14.08 -19.67 1.75
C SER A 178 -12.71 -20.26 1.40
N GLU A 179 -11.79 -19.44 0.89
CA GLU A 179 -10.45 -19.85 0.47
C GLU A 179 -9.34 -19.55 1.50
N PHE A 180 -9.69 -19.20 2.75
CA PHE A 180 -8.71 -18.94 3.81
C PHE A 180 -7.64 -20.03 3.96
N ALA A 181 -8.02 -21.31 3.80
CA ALA A 181 -7.09 -22.44 3.90
C ALA A 181 -6.16 -22.60 2.67
N ASN A 182 -6.53 -22.03 1.53
CA ASN A 182 -5.83 -22.13 0.25
C ASN A 182 -5.23 -20.79 -0.20
N MET A 183 -5.18 -19.80 0.70
CA MET A 183 -4.76 -18.44 0.38
C MET A 183 -3.30 -18.38 -0.04
N ASP A 184 -2.99 -17.42 -0.91
CA ASP A 184 -1.61 -17.13 -1.28
C ASP A 184 -0.84 -16.58 -0.09
N THR A 185 0.24 -17.27 0.27
CA THR A 185 1.11 -16.91 1.41
C THR A 185 2.57 -16.77 1.03
N THR A 186 2.93 -17.12 -0.21
CA THR A 186 4.31 -16.99 -0.70
C THR A 186 4.61 -15.53 -0.96
N PRO A 187 5.62 -14.93 -0.31
CA PRO A 187 5.95 -13.54 -0.59
C PRO A 187 6.40 -13.33 -2.03
N ASN A 188 5.84 -12.32 -2.71
CA ASN A 188 6.35 -11.83 -3.99
C ASN A 188 7.56 -10.90 -3.79
N ASP A 189 8.67 -11.47 -3.33
CA ASP A 189 9.87 -10.74 -2.91
C ASP A 189 11.06 -10.89 -3.87
N GLU A 190 10.83 -11.33 -5.11
CA GLU A 190 11.88 -11.36 -6.13
C GLU A 190 12.43 -9.95 -6.41
N GLY A 191 13.75 -9.81 -6.38
CA GLY A 191 14.46 -8.55 -6.61
C GLY A 191 15.80 -8.47 -5.88
N GLN A 192 16.35 -7.26 -5.78
CA GLN A 192 17.58 -6.99 -5.05
C GLN A 192 17.25 -6.55 -3.62
N GLU A 193 17.79 -7.23 -2.61
CA GLU A 193 17.70 -6.76 -1.23
C GLU A 193 18.47 -5.44 -1.08
N LEU A 194 17.75 -4.39 -0.66
CA LEU A 194 18.27 -3.04 -0.47
C LEU A 194 18.55 -2.75 1.00
N TYR A 195 17.74 -3.30 1.90
CA TYR A 195 17.86 -3.12 3.34
C TYR A 195 17.30 -4.35 4.07
N ASN A 196 17.98 -4.81 5.12
CA ASN A 196 17.52 -5.90 5.97
C ASN A 196 18.12 -5.77 7.38
N ALA A 197 17.42 -5.05 8.25
CA ALA A 197 17.83 -4.84 9.64
C ALA A 197 16.64 -4.39 10.50
N ASN A 198 16.75 -4.59 11.82
CA ASN A 198 15.73 -4.15 12.81
C ASN A 198 14.32 -4.69 12.54
N GLY A 199 14.22 -5.89 11.96
CA GLY A 199 12.94 -6.50 11.61
C GLY A 199 12.25 -5.85 10.40
N VAL A 200 12.92 -4.98 9.66
CA VAL A 200 12.42 -4.43 8.40
C VAL A 200 13.30 -4.92 7.25
N ARG A 201 12.67 -5.46 6.22
CA ARG A 201 13.31 -5.89 4.98
C ARG A 201 12.70 -5.17 3.79
N ILE A 202 13.54 -4.63 2.91
CA ILE A 202 13.15 -3.88 1.72
C ILE A 202 13.89 -4.47 0.52
N VAL A 203 13.13 -4.87 -0.49
CA VAL A 203 13.63 -5.42 -1.76
C VAL A 203 13.23 -4.48 -2.89
N GLY A 204 14.20 -4.02 -3.68
CA GLY A 204 13.95 -3.32 -4.93
C GLY A 204 13.62 -4.33 -6.03
N LYS A 205 12.43 -4.21 -6.63
CA LYS A 205 11.94 -5.12 -7.66
C LYS A 205 12.28 -4.61 -9.06
N THR A 206 11.66 -3.50 -9.46
CA THR A 206 11.77 -2.97 -10.83
C THR A 206 11.78 -1.45 -10.88
N VAL A 207 12.25 -0.89 -11.99
CA VAL A 207 12.12 0.52 -12.35
C VAL A 207 11.25 0.64 -13.60
N ASP A 208 10.11 1.31 -13.46
CA ASP A 208 9.19 1.63 -14.55
C ASP A 208 9.32 3.11 -14.91
N GLU A 209 10.03 3.39 -16.01
CA GLU A 209 10.29 4.75 -16.50
C GLU A 209 9.07 5.39 -17.20
N ASN A 210 7.99 4.63 -17.38
CA ASN A 210 6.78 5.06 -18.09
C ASN A 210 5.54 5.02 -17.17
N SER A 211 5.75 5.12 -15.85
CA SER A 211 4.66 5.26 -14.88
C SER A 211 3.93 6.60 -15.08
N PHE A 212 2.69 6.66 -14.59
CA PHE A 212 1.77 7.77 -14.85
C PHE A 212 2.33 9.16 -14.50
N TRP A 213 3.05 9.26 -13.37
CA TRP A 213 3.65 10.50 -12.89
C TRP A 213 5.12 10.70 -13.32
N GLY A 214 5.73 9.69 -13.92
CA GLY A 214 7.15 9.66 -14.30
C GLY A 214 7.77 8.30 -14.10
N THR A 215 8.88 8.23 -13.35
CA THR A 215 9.49 6.94 -13.02
C THR A 215 8.96 6.41 -11.68
N ALA A 216 8.63 5.13 -11.62
CA ALA A 216 8.28 4.42 -10.39
C ALA A 216 9.34 3.34 -10.09
N ILE A 217 9.86 3.33 -8.87
CA ILE A 217 10.76 2.27 -8.37
C ILE A 217 9.95 1.39 -7.42
N LEU A 218 9.63 0.18 -7.86
CA LEU A 218 8.76 -0.74 -7.10
C LEU A 218 9.56 -1.44 -6.00
N LEU A 219 9.03 -1.41 -4.78
CA LEU A 219 9.59 -2.03 -3.60
C LEU A 219 8.67 -3.12 -3.06
N TYR A 220 9.25 -4.23 -2.60
CA TYR A 220 8.62 -5.11 -1.62
C TYR A 220 9.15 -4.77 -0.24
N ILE A 221 8.26 -4.66 0.74
CA ILE A 221 8.59 -4.32 2.12
C ILE A 221 7.95 -5.35 3.05
N GLU A 222 8.71 -5.81 4.03
CA GLU A 222 8.27 -6.73 5.06
C GLU A 222 8.64 -6.18 6.44
N ASN A 223 7.66 -6.17 7.34
CA ASN A 223 7.85 -5.74 8.72
C ASN A 223 7.56 -6.89 9.69
N THR A 224 8.59 -7.24 10.46
CA THR A 224 8.58 -8.25 11.53
C THR A 224 9.19 -7.68 12.83
N SER A 225 9.19 -6.35 12.96
CA SER A 225 9.91 -5.64 14.02
C SER A 225 9.22 -5.66 15.38
N GLY A 226 7.96 -6.12 15.47
CA GLY A 226 7.14 -6.07 16.69
C GLY A 226 6.38 -4.76 16.88
N GLN A 227 6.41 -3.86 15.89
CA GLN A 227 5.75 -2.55 15.90
C GLN A 227 5.41 -2.09 14.48
N ASN A 228 4.42 -1.22 14.31
CA ASN A 228 4.13 -0.59 13.03
C ASN A 228 5.26 0.38 12.67
N VAL A 229 5.74 0.33 11.42
CA VAL A 229 6.85 1.16 10.95
C VAL A 229 6.40 2.08 9.82
N GLY A 230 6.85 3.33 9.86
CA GLY A 230 6.84 4.23 8.72
C GLY A 230 8.20 4.22 8.01
N ILE A 231 8.20 4.35 6.68
CA ILE A 231 9.41 4.34 5.86
C ILE A 231 9.33 5.47 4.84
N ASN A 232 10.34 6.33 4.82
CA ASN A 232 10.51 7.44 3.88
C ASN A 232 11.83 7.32 3.11
N VAL A 233 11.91 8.03 1.98
CA VAL A 233 13.18 8.29 1.28
C VAL A 233 13.40 9.79 1.20
N ASP A 234 14.22 10.33 2.10
CA ASP A 234 14.46 11.77 2.17
C ASP A 234 15.54 12.26 1.20
N ASN A 235 16.45 11.37 0.81
CA ASN A 235 17.57 11.69 -0.07
C ASN A 235 17.69 10.62 -1.14
N MET A 236 17.61 11.04 -2.40
CA MET A 236 17.84 10.20 -3.56
C MET A 236 18.65 10.96 -4.60
N SER A 237 19.46 10.23 -5.36
CA SER A 237 19.98 10.68 -6.64
C SER A 237 19.74 9.65 -7.73
N ILE A 238 19.52 10.12 -8.95
CA ILE A 238 19.51 9.29 -10.16
C ILE A 238 20.61 9.77 -11.08
N ASN A 239 21.45 8.84 -11.54
CA ASN A 239 22.60 9.10 -12.40
C ASN A 239 23.50 10.24 -11.87
N GLY A 240 23.61 10.37 -10.55
CA GLY A 240 24.39 11.40 -9.86
C GLY A 240 23.69 12.76 -9.69
N TYR A 241 22.45 12.92 -10.12
CA TYR A 241 21.64 14.13 -9.89
C TYR A 241 20.75 13.95 -8.67
N MET A 242 20.92 14.83 -7.67
CA MET A 242 20.05 14.87 -6.49
C MET A 242 18.62 15.20 -6.88
N MET A 243 17.67 14.49 -6.29
CA MET A 243 16.24 14.69 -6.52
C MET A 243 15.43 14.40 -5.26
N THR A 244 14.19 14.92 -5.25
CA THR A 244 13.24 14.70 -4.15
C THR A 244 12.19 13.70 -4.61
N PRO A 245 12.29 12.43 -4.21
CA PRO A 245 11.27 11.46 -4.56
C PRO A 245 10.00 11.67 -3.73
N LEU A 246 8.89 11.14 -4.23
CA LEU A 246 7.65 11.01 -3.47
C LEU A 246 7.56 9.57 -2.96
N PHE A 247 7.83 9.39 -1.66
CA PHE A 247 7.69 8.10 -1.00
C PHE A 247 7.51 8.25 0.51
N SER A 248 6.42 7.67 1.01
CA SER A 248 6.16 7.46 2.42
C SER A 248 5.16 6.31 2.51
N THR A 249 5.50 5.26 3.25
CA THR A 249 4.57 4.14 3.49
C THR A 249 4.58 3.74 4.96
N THR A 250 3.48 3.12 5.41
CA THR A 250 3.37 2.51 6.74
C THR A 250 3.11 1.03 6.57
N VAL A 251 3.94 0.20 7.19
CA VAL A 251 3.78 -1.26 7.16
C VAL A 251 3.53 -1.76 8.57
N TYR A 252 2.39 -2.42 8.77
CA TYR A 252 1.98 -2.90 10.08
C TYR A 252 2.85 -4.08 10.52
N ASP A 253 2.92 -4.33 11.83
CA ASP A 253 3.69 -5.46 12.36
C ASP A 253 3.19 -6.81 11.81
N GLY A 254 4.12 -7.65 11.37
CA GLY A 254 3.87 -8.92 10.71
C GLY A 254 3.35 -8.80 9.26
N LYS A 255 3.24 -7.58 8.71
CA LYS A 255 2.66 -7.32 7.39
C LYS A 255 3.70 -6.99 6.34
N LYS A 256 3.26 -7.03 5.09
CA LYS A 256 4.03 -6.74 3.88
C LYS A 256 3.37 -5.62 3.10
N SER A 257 4.09 -4.96 2.22
CA SER A 257 3.52 -4.05 1.23
C SER A 257 4.28 -4.11 -0.09
N ILE A 258 3.60 -3.69 -1.16
CA ILE A 258 4.21 -3.42 -2.46
C ILE A 258 3.94 -1.95 -2.78
N ASP A 259 4.96 -1.12 -2.60
CA ASP A 259 4.86 0.33 -2.76
C ASP A 259 5.90 0.83 -3.76
N ASP A 260 5.63 1.94 -4.43
CA ASP A 260 6.61 2.56 -5.34
C ASP A 260 7.13 3.90 -4.83
N ILE A 261 8.42 4.13 -5.07
CA ILE A 261 9.00 5.47 -5.01
C ILE A 261 8.70 6.16 -6.34
N THR A 262 7.96 7.26 -6.31
CA THR A 262 7.65 8.05 -7.50
C THR A 262 8.66 9.18 -7.69
N ILE A 263 9.17 9.30 -8.92
CA ILE A 263 10.01 10.41 -9.38
C ILE A 263 9.28 11.11 -10.52
N MET A 264 9.01 12.41 -10.33
CA MET A 264 8.21 13.21 -11.27
C MET A 264 8.93 13.40 -12.62
N SER A 265 8.21 13.25 -13.72
CA SER A 265 8.74 13.50 -15.07
C SER A 265 9.37 14.90 -15.21
N SER A 266 8.77 15.90 -14.57
CA SER A 266 9.29 17.27 -14.59
C SER A 266 10.71 17.39 -14.01
N ASP A 267 11.03 16.59 -12.99
CA ASP A 267 12.33 16.62 -12.33
C ASP A 267 13.37 15.86 -13.16
N LEU A 268 12.96 14.77 -13.80
CA LEU A 268 13.80 14.03 -14.75
C LEU A 268 14.15 14.90 -15.97
N GLU A 269 13.15 15.54 -16.57
CA GLU A 269 13.31 16.44 -17.72
C GLU A 269 14.21 17.64 -17.38
N ALA A 270 14.03 18.25 -16.21
CA ALA A 270 14.84 19.40 -15.77
C ALA A 270 16.33 19.05 -15.62
N ASN A 271 16.66 17.80 -15.31
CA ASN A 271 18.03 17.29 -15.20
C ASN A 271 18.53 16.61 -16.48
N GLY A 272 17.73 16.57 -17.55
CA GLY A 272 18.09 15.94 -18.82
C GLY A 272 18.24 14.41 -18.72
N ILE A 273 17.55 13.78 -17.77
CA ILE A 273 17.58 12.33 -17.54
C ILE A 273 16.53 11.68 -18.43
N THR A 274 16.98 10.85 -19.37
CA THR A 274 16.10 10.09 -20.30
C THR A 274 16.10 8.59 -20.02
N SER A 275 16.93 8.14 -19.09
CA SER A 275 17.09 6.75 -18.65
C SER A 275 17.62 6.77 -17.22
N VAL A 276 17.03 5.99 -16.34
CA VAL A 276 17.48 5.69 -14.99
C VAL A 276 18.42 4.49 -15.08
N ASP A 277 19.71 4.71 -14.80
CA ASP A 277 20.75 3.68 -14.91
C ASP A 277 21.30 3.34 -13.52
N GLN A 278 21.51 4.36 -12.69
CA GLN A 278 21.99 4.22 -11.31
C GLN A 278 21.12 5.04 -10.37
N VAL A 279 20.74 4.43 -9.25
CA VAL A 279 20.03 5.08 -8.16
C VAL A 279 20.88 4.99 -6.90
N GLU A 280 20.96 6.08 -6.15
CA GLU A 280 21.46 6.10 -4.78
C GLU A 280 20.36 6.67 -3.87
N LEU A 281 20.05 6.01 -2.76
CA LEU A 281 19.03 6.44 -1.82
C LEU A 281 19.38 6.14 -0.36
N LYS A 282 18.62 6.72 0.56
CA LYS A 282 18.61 6.35 1.98
C LYS A 282 17.19 6.17 2.48
N PHE A 283 16.96 5.10 3.23
CA PHE A 283 15.69 4.89 3.93
C PHE A 283 15.75 5.52 5.32
N HIS A 284 14.71 6.27 5.67
CA HIS A 284 14.43 6.70 7.02
C HIS A 284 13.27 5.86 7.56
N ILE A 285 13.54 5.08 8.61
CA ILE A 285 12.58 4.16 9.21
C ILE A 285 12.26 4.64 10.62
N TYR A 286 10.97 4.76 10.94
CA TYR A 286 10.50 5.30 12.21
C TYR A 286 9.30 4.50 12.74
N ASN A 287 9.04 4.61 14.04
CA ASN A 287 7.83 4.04 14.64
C ASN A 287 6.61 4.82 14.14
N ALA A 288 5.63 4.14 13.54
CA ALA A 288 4.48 4.78 12.88
C ALA A 288 3.55 5.56 13.85
N GLU A 289 3.62 5.28 15.15
CA GLU A 289 2.80 5.94 16.17
C GLU A 289 3.54 7.10 16.86
N SER A 290 4.77 6.86 17.33
CA SER A 290 5.55 7.85 18.08
C SER A 290 6.37 8.79 17.20
N TYR A 291 6.62 8.40 15.95
CA TYR A 291 7.54 9.06 15.02
C TYR A 291 9.00 9.05 15.48
N ASP A 292 9.36 8.21 16.45
CA ASP A 292 10.75 8.04 16.85
C ASP A 292 11.53 7.29 15.77
N THR A 293 12.72 7.79 15.43
CA THR A 293 13.62 7.12 14.49
C THR A 293 13.98 5.73 14.99
N ILE A 294 13.74 4.73 14.16
CA ILE A 294 14.20 3.35 14.36
C ILE A 294 15.58 3.18 13.72
N ALA A 295 15.73 3.62 12.47
CA ALA A 295 16.98 3.55 11.72
C ALA A 295 17.03 4.56 10.58
N ASP A 296 18.23 5.07 10.32
CA ASP A 296 18.60 5.69 9.05
C ASP A 296 19.57 4.74 8.36
N SER A 297 19.28 4.35 7.12
CA SER A 297 20.18 3.48 6.38
C SER A 297 21.48 4.21 5.99
N ASP A 298 22.55 3.45 5.77
CA ASP A 298 23.66 3.93 4.96
C ASP A 298 23.18 4.23 3.52
N ALA A 299 24.01 4.90 2.72
CA ALA A 299 23.70 5.11 1.31
C ALA A 299 23.64 3.75 0.59
N ILE A 300 22.50 3.49 -0.06
CA ILE A 300 22.26 2.28 -0.84
C ILE A 300 22.33 2.67 -2.31
N THR A 301 23.13 1.94 -3.09
CA THR A 301 23.26 2.16 -4.54
C THR A 301 22.86 0.90 -5.29
N PHE A 302 22.07 1.05 -6.35
CA PHE A 302 21.74 -0.03 -7.28
C PHE A 302 21.69 0.46 -8.72
N THR A 303 21.68 -0.47 -9.66
CA THR A 303 21.53 -0.21 -11.09
C THR A 303 20.22 -0.76 -11.62
N ALA A 304 19.61 -0.07 -12.58
CA ALA A 304 18.45 -0.54 -13.32
C ALA A 304 18.91 -1.12 -14.68
N GLN A 305 18.55 -2.38 -14.97
CA GLN A 305 19.00 -3.15 -16.13
C GLN A 305 17.85 -3.71 -16.95
#